data_AF-A0A7Y0CH57-F1
#
_entry.id   AF-A0A7Y0CH57-F1
#
_cell.length_a   1.000
_cell.length_b   1.000
_cell.length_c   1.000
_cell.angle_alpha   90.00
_cell.angle_beta   90.00
_cell.angle_gamma   90.00
#
_symmetry.space_group_name_H-M   'P 1'
#
loop_
_entity.id
_entity.type
_entity.pdbx_description
1 polymer ?
#
loop_
_entity_poly.entity_id
_entity_poly.type
_entity_poly.pdbx_seq_one_letter_code
_entity_poly.pdbx_strand_id
1 'polypeptide(L)'
;MTGLDLTADALIEVAVVVTDSELTVLGEGVEVVIAPPPRALEQMNDFVRAMHVTSGLLEDLPAGTTLSDAQAQVLEYVQKWVPDPGKAPLAGNSVGTDKNFLDRDMPELSAHLHYRVIDVSSIKELARRWYPRVYFASPEKHGGHRALGDILDSIDELRYYRAALLVPLPGPDSTQAKAVAAQVIATSVHLAQDAGDMLVAPEPPAAL
;
A
#
# COMPACT_ATOMS: atom_id res chain seq x y z
N MET A 1 -0.18 8.24 11.25
CA MET A 1 -0.68 9.63 11.15
C MET A 1 -1.62 9.94 12.32
N THR A 2 -1.92 11.22 12.59
CA THR A 2 -2.92 11.62 13.61
C THR A 2 -4.37 11.49 13.14
N GLY A 3 -4.57 11.21 11.85
CA GLY A 3 -5.88 11.02 11.21
C GLY A 3 -5.70 10.94 9.69
N LEU A 4 -6.76 11.27 8.94
CA LEU A 4 -6.82 11.15 7.48
C LEU A 4 -7.05 12.48 6.74
N ASP A 5 -7.11 13.60 7.46
CA ASP A 5 -7.30 14.93 6.88
C ASP A 5 -5.95 15.53 6.44
N LEU A 6 -5.77 15.75 5.14
CA LEU A 6 -4.52 16.29 4.56
C LEU A 6 -4.25 17.77 4.92
N THR A 7 -5.15 18.45 5.60
CA THR A 7 -4.95 19.81 6.09
C THR A 7 -4.63 19.82 7.59
N ALA A 8 -5.37 19.02 8.36
CA ALA A 8 -5.29 19.04 9.81
C ALA A 8 -4.27 18.04 10.34
N ASP A 9 -4.23 16.82 9.81
CA ASP A 9 -3.51 15.71 10.41
C ASP A 9 -2.02 15.69 10.05
N ALA A 10 -1.21 15.13 10.94
CA ALA A 10 0.24 15.03 10.80
C ALA A 10 0.72 13.58 10.58
N LEU A 11 1.78 13.43 9.79
CA LEU A 11 2.61 12.23 9.78
C LEU A 11 3.43 12.16 11.08
N ILE A 12 3.38 11.02 11.77
CA ILE A 12 3.96 10.85 13.13
C ILE A 12 4.87 9.63 13.28
N GLU A 13 4.84 8.73 12.30
CA GLU A 13 5.74 7.60 12.19
C GLU A 13 5.82 7.24 10.71
N VAL A 14 7.02 6.90 10.25
CA VAL A 14 7.27 6.39 8.90
C VAL A 14 8.24 5.23 9.00
N ALA A 15 7.96 4.16 8.28
CA ALA A 15 8.92 3.09 8.05
C ALA A 15 9.02 2.82 6.55
N VAL A 16 10.18 2.33 6.11
CA VAL A 16 10.41 1.90 4.73
C VAL A 16 11.24 0.65 4.73
N VAL A 17 10.80 -0.33 3.94
CA VAL A 17 11.55 -1.55 3.62
C VAL A 17 11.64 -1.63 2.10
N VAL A 18 12.84 -1.86 1.57
CA VAL A 18 13.02 -2.10 0.13
C VAL A 18 13.03 -3.60 -0.14
N THR A 19 12.35 -4.04 -1.19
CA THR A 19 12.43 -5.42 -1.67
C THR A 19 12.97 -5.47 -3.10
N ASP A 20 13.47 -6.63 -3.51
CA ASP A 20 13.58 -6.93 -4.95
C ASP A 20 12.19 -7.23 -5.56
N SER A 21 12.16 -7.53 -6.87
CA SER A 21 10.92 -7.86 -7.60
C SER A 21 10.25 -9.16 -7.14
N GLU A 22 10.97 -9.99 -6.37
CA GLU A 22 10.51 -11.26 -5.85
C GLU A 22 9.97 -11.15 -4.42
N LEU A 23 9.88 -9.92 -3.88
CA LEU A 23 9.48 -9.62 -2.50
C LEU A 23 10.47 -10.17 -1.47
N THR A 24 11.75 -10.23 -1.85
CA THR A 24 12.85 -10.49 -0.91
C THR A 24 13.29 -9.17 -0.31
N VAL A 25 13.26 -9.07 1.02
CA VAL A 25 13.64 -7.87 1.76
C VAL A 25 15.15 -7.59 1.62
N LEU A 26 15.48 -6.34 1.29
CA LEU A 26 16.84 -5.83 1.08
C LEU A 26 17.23 -4.92 2.25
N GLY A 27 17.90 -5.50 3.25
CA GLY A 27 18.32 -4.82 4.48
C GLY A 27 17.27 -4.83 5.59
N GLU A 28 17.52 -4.09 6.67
CA GLU A 28 16.69 -4.13 7.88
C GLU A 28 15.49 -3.16 7.83
N GLY A 29 15.46 -2.27 6.84
CA GLY A 29 14.52 -1.15 6.79
C GLY A 29 15.05 0.11 7.48
N VAL A 30 14.20 1.13 7.50
CA VAL A 30 14.35 2.34 8.31
C VAL A 30 13.02 2.64 8.96
N GLU A 31 13.02 3.06 10.22
CA GLU A 31 11.83 3.44 10.99
C GLU A 31 12.15 4.72 11.75
N VAL A 32 11.26 5.71 11.64
CA VAL A 32 11.45 7.03 12.23
C VAL A 32 10.14 7.52 12.84
N VAL A 33 10.18 7.83 14.14
CA VAL A 33 9.11 8.53 14.85
C VAL A 33 9.28 10.03 14.64
N ILE A 34 8.18 10.71 14.29
CA ILE A 34 8.16 12.14 13.96
C ILE A 34 7.34 12.86 15.02
N ALA A 35 7.94 13.87 15.66
CA ALA A 35 7.25 14.70 16.64
C ALA A 35 6.25 15.63 15.93
N PRO A 36 4.92 15.49 16.14
CA PRO A 36 3.93 16.35 15.51
C PRO A 36 3.79 17.70 16.24
N PRO A 37 3.21 18.72 15.57
CA PRO A 37 2.78 19.93 16.26
C PRO A 37 1.67 19.60 17.30
N PRO A 38 1.60 20.32 18.44
CA PRO A 38 0.64 20.03 19.51
C PRO A 38 -0.82 19.97 19.04
N ARG A 39 -1.22 20.88 18.14
CA ARG A 39 -2.57 20.92 17.58
C ARG A 39 -2.98 19.61 16.88
N ALA A 40 -2.05 18.93 16.21
CA ALA A 40 -2.35 17.67 15.54
C ALA A 40 -2.65 16.55 16.53
N LEU A 41 -2.04 16.60 17.73
CA LEU A 41 -2.36 15.68 18.82
C LEU A 41 -3.69 16.03 19.50
N GLU A 42 -4.00 17.31 19.68
CA GLU A 42 -5.22 17.76 20.35
C GLU A 42 -6.49 17.37 19.58
N GLN A 43 -6.47 17.50 18.26
CA GLN A 43 -7.63 17.20 17.40
C GLN A 43 -7.79 15.71 17.04
N MET A 44 -6.82 14.86 17.44
CA MET A 44 -6.86 13.43 17.19
C MET A 44 -8.11 12.82 17.84
N ASN A 45 -8.94 12.15 17.03
CA ASN A 45 -10.17 11.53 17.51
C ASN A 45 -9.89 10.34 18.45
N ASP A 46 -10.92 9.93 19.21
CA ASP A 46 -10.79 8.89 20.24
C ASP A 46 -10.32 7.54 19.69
N PHE A 47 -10.75 7.18 18.47
CA PHE A 47 -10.35 5.93 17.83
C PHE A 47 -8.85 5.91 17.52
N VAL A 48 -8.35 6.94 16.82
CA VAL A 48 -6.94 7.05 16.45
C VAL A 48 -6.07 7.20 17.71
N ARG A 49 -6.55 7.94 18.70
CA ARG A 49 -5.86 8.07 19.99
C ARG A 49 -5.73 6.72 20.69
N ALA A 50 -6.82 5.98 20.84
CA ALA A 50 -6.80 4.68 21.51
C ALA A 50 -5.87 3.67 20.79
N MET A 51 -5.85 3.70 19.46
CA MET A 51 -4.94 2.90 18.64
C MET A 51 -3.47 3.22 18.95
N HIS A 52 -3.09 4.50 18.95
CA HIS A 52 -1.70 4.92 19.22
C HIS A 52 -1.28 4.82 20.69
N VAL A 53 -2.23 4.81 21.63
CA VAL A 53 -1.96 4.41 23.02
C VAL A 53 -1.64 2.93 23.08
N THR A 54 -2.46 2.09 22.44
CA THR A 54 -2.29 0.63 22.47
C THR A 54 -0.99 0.18 21.81
N SER A 55 -0.56 0.85 20.74
CA SER A 55 0.70 0.55 20.06
C SER A 55 1.95 1.12 20.77
N GLY A 56 1.77 1.94 21.80
CA GLY A 56 2.84 2.66 22.49
C GLY A 56 3.37 3.88 21.73
N LEU A 57 2.91 4.14 20.50
CA LEU A 57 3.45 5.23 19.67
C LEU A 57 3.31 6.59 20.34
N LEU A 58 2.22 6.88 21.07
CA LEU A 58 2.06 8.17 21.75
C LEU A 58 3.16 8.44 22.80
N GLU A 59 3.72 7.39 23.41
CA GLU A 59 4.81 7.52 24.39
C GLU A 59 6.15 7.81 23.72
N ASP A 60 6.32 7.36 22.46
CA ASP A 60 7.53 7.57 21.66
C ASP A 60 7.58 8.99 21.05
N LEU A 61 6.42 9.61 20.76
CA LEU A 61 6.35 10.91 20.05
C LEU A 61 7.19 12.04 20.67
N PRO A 62 7.30 12.21 22.00
CA PRO A 62 8.14 13.26 22.59
C PRO A 62 9.63 13.11 22.28
N ALA A 63 10.10 11.89 21.98
CA ALA A 63 11.47 11.60 21.54
C ALA A 63 11.62 11.57 20.02
N GLY A 64 10.52 11.78 19.28
CA GLY A 64 10.52 11.82 17.82
C GLY A 64 11.35 12.96 17.26
N THR A 65 11.81 12.79 16.01
CA THR A 65 12.61 13.79 15.30
C THR A 65 11.72 14.77 14.51
N THR A 66 12.34 15.76 13.85
CA THR A 66 11.61 16.68 12.97
C THR A 66 11.22 15.99 11.66
N LEU A 67 10.16 16.49 11.01
CA LEU A 67 9.72 15.97 9.72
C LEU A 67 10.83 16.03 8.65
N SER A 68 11.61 17.11 8.65
CA SER A 68 12.73 17.29 7.72
C SER A 68 13.83 16.25 7.94
N ASP A 69 14.19 15.99 9.20
CA ASP A 69 15.21 14.99 9.52
C ASP A 69 14.73 13.57 9.22
N ALA A 70 13.43 13.30 9.42
CA ALA A 70 12.84 12.03 9.04
C ALA A 70 12.85 11.83 7.52
N GLN A 71 12.48 12.84 6.72
CA GLN A 71 12.59 12.76 5.27
C GLN A 71 14.03 12.45 4.83
N ALA A 72 15.01 13.15 5.39
CA ALA A 72 16.42 12.97 5.02
C ALA A 72 16.90 11.52 5.29
N GLN A 73 16.60 10.98 6.48
CA GLN A 73 16.96 9.60 6.85
C GLN A 73 16.30 8.55 5.95
N VAL A 74 15.00 8.73 5.67
CA VAL A 74 14.25 7.80 4.83
C VAL A 74 14.75 7.86 3.38
N LEU A 75 14.97 9.06 2.85
CA LEU A 75 15.49 9.25 1.49
C LEU A 75 16.89 8.66 1.34
N GLU A 76 17.78 8.86 2.32
CA GLU A 76 19.12 8.25 2.32
C GLU A 76 19.05 6.72 2.26
N TYR A 77 18.20 6.10 3.10
CA TYR A 77 18.00 4.65 3.07
C TYR A 77 17.46 4.17 1.72
N VAL A 78 16.47 4.87 1.13
CA VAL A 78 15.91 4.51 -0.17
C VAL A 78 16.96 4.63 -1.28
N GLN A 79 17.74 5.71 -1.30
CA GLN A 79 18.77 5.95 -2.32
C GLN A 79 19.90 4.93 -2.29
N LYS A 80 20.17 4.31 -1.14
CA LYS A 80 21.13 3.19 -1.04
C LYS A 80 20.73 1.98 -1.90
N TRP A 81 19.44 1.70 -2.02
CA TRP A 81 18.91 0.55 -2.76
C TRP A 81 18.35 0.91 -4.14
N VAL A 82 17.82 2.12 -4.28
CA VAL A 82 17.23 2.66 -5.50
C VAL A 82 17.94 3.98 -5.82
N PRO A 83 19.17 3.95 -6.35
CA PRO A 83 19.95 5.17 -6.57
C PRO A 83 19.36 6.06 -7.66
N ASP A 84 18.72 5.47 -8.67
CA ASP A 84 18.12 6.18 -9.79
C ASP A 84 16.67 6.62 -9.47
N PRO A 85 16.35 7.92 -9.56
CA PRO A 85 14.99 8.41 -9.36
C PRO A 85 13.99 7.81 -10.36
N GLY A 86 12.75 7.64 -9.92
CA GLY A 86 11.62 7.21 -10.75
C GLY A 86 11.66 5.73 -11.16
N LYS A 87 12.50 4.90 -10.53
CA LYS A 87 12.56 3.45 -10.83
C LYS A 87 11.60 2.61 -10.00
N ALA A 88 11.59 2.82 -8.68
CA ALA A 88 10.81 2.02 -7.76
C ALA A 88 9.44 2.64 -7.48
N PRO A 89 8.33 1.91 -7.63
CA PRO A 89 7.01 2.36 -7.16
C PRO A 89 6.92 2.25 -5.63
N LEU A 90 6.07 3.08 -5.03
CA LEU A 90 5.66 2.90 -3.64
C LEU A 90 4.75 1.66 -3.51
N ALA A 91 4.92 0.86 -2.47
CA ALA A 91 4.14 -0.36 -2.25
C ALA A 91 3.68 -0.47 -0.79
N GLY A 92 2.47 -1.03 -0.58
CA GLY A 92 1.89 -1.22 0.74
C GLY A 92 0.38 -1.51 0.70
N ASN A 93 -0.24 -1.73 1.85
CA ASN A 93 -1.69 -1.83 1.95
C ASN A 93 -2.34 -0.44 1.95
N SER A 94 -3.32 -0.21 1.07
CA SER A 94 -4.07 1.06 1.01
C SER A 94 -3.15 2.28 0.84
N VAL A 95 -2.01 2.05 0.17
CA VAL A 95 -0.86 2.94 0.15
C VAL A 95 -1.12 4.27 -0.57
N GLY A 96 -2.25 4.38 -1.27
CA GLY A 96 -2.73 5.65 -1.81
C GLY A 96 -2.98 6.71 -0.72
N THR A 97 -3.39 6.29 0.48
CA THR A 97 -3.53 7.21 1.62
C THR A 97 -2.16 7.73 2.06
N ASP A 98 -1.18 6.84 2.24
CA ASP A 98 0.18 7.21 2.62
C ASP A 98 0.83 8.11 1.57
N LYS A 99 0.65 7.79 0.29
CA LYS A 99 1.17 8.58 -0.83
C LYS A 99 0.74 10.05 -0.75
N ASN A 100 -0.52 10.33 -0.38
CA ASN A 100 -0.99 11.70 -0.24
C ASN A 100 -0.28 12.47 0.88
N PHE A 101 -0.01 11.80 2.01
CA PHE A 101 0.77 12.40 3.10
C PHE A 101 2.23 12.58 2.70
N LEU A 102 2.85 11.59 2.04
CA LEU A 102 4.23 11.70 1.56
C LEU A 102 4.39 12.81 0.51
N ASP A 103 3.42 13.00 -0.39
CA ASP A 103 3.43 14.10 -1.36
C ASP A 103 3.42 15.48 -0.69
N ARG A 104 2.70 15.61 0.43
CA ARG A 104 2.61 16.85 1.21
C ARG A 104 3.82 17.07 2.12
N ASP A 105 4.21 16.04 2.84
CA ASP A 105 5.12 16.11 3.99
C ASP A 105 6.56 15.69 3.67
N MET A 106 6.74 14.83 2.67
CA MET A 106 8.03 14.30 2.24
C MET A 106 8.22 14.41 0.72
N PRO A 107 8.11 15.61 0.14
CA PRO A 107 8.08 15.79 -1.32
C PRO A 107 9.35 15.32 -2.03
N GLU A 108 10.53 15.39 -1.39
CA GLU A 108 11.79 14.93 -2.01
C GLU A 108 11.81 13.40 -2.11
N LEU A 109 11.33 12.71 -1.07
CA LEU A 109 11.15 11.26 -1.09
C LEU A 109 10.16 10.85 -2.17
N SER A 110 9.01 11.52 -2.22
CA SER A 110 7.97 11.19 -3.21
C SER A 110 8.44 11.43 -4.65
N ALA A 111 9.20 12.52 -4.89
CA ALA A 111 9.77 12.81 -6.20
C ALA A 111 10.84 11.80 -6.65
N HIS A 112 11.52 11.15 -5.69
CA HIS A 112 12.49 10.09 -5.98
C HIS A 112 11.83 8.78 -6.41
N LEU A 113 10.59 8.53 -5.98
CA LEU A 113 9.82 7.33 -6.30
C LEU A 113 9.09 7.47 -7.65
N HIS A 114 8.76 6.34 -8.26
CA HIS A 114 7.92 6.31 -9.46
C HIS A 114 6.45 6.66 -9.10
N TYR A 115 5.71 7.29 -10.02
CA TYR A 115 4.34 7.74 -9.76
C TYR A 115 3.32 6.61 -9.53
N ARG A 116 3.62 5.40 -10.03
CA ARG A 116 2.76 4.22 -9.82
C ARG A 116 2.92 3.69 -8.42
N VAL A 117 1.85 3.05 -7.94
CA VAL A 117 1.83 2.35 -6.67
C VAL A 117 1.52 0.86 -6.88
N ILE A 118 2.03 0.02 -5.99
CA ILE A 118 1.61 -1.38 -5.84
C ILE A 118 0.77 -1.45 -4.56
N ASP A 119 -0.56 -1.42 -4.72
CA ASP A 119 -1.49 -1.46 -3.60
C ASP A 119 -1.95 -2.91 -3.32
N VAL A 120 -1.46 -3.48 -2.22
CA VAL A 120 -1.79 -4.84 -1.79
C VAL A 120 -3.29 -4.96 -1.48
N SER A 121 -3.93 -3.90 -0.99
CA SER A 121 -5.36 -3.89 -0.70
C SER A 121 -6.21 -3.99 -1.97
N SER A 122 -5.71 -3.54 -3.13
CA SER A 122 -6.39 -3.78 -4.40
C SER A 122 -6.49 -5.28 -4.71
N ILE A 123 -5.39 -6.03 -4.52
CA ILE A 123 -5.37 -7.48 -4.74
C ILE A 123 -6.25 -8.20 -3.70
N LYS A 124 -6.19 -7.78 -2.43
CA LYS A 124 -7.08 -8.29 -1.37
C LYS A 124 -8.56 -8.15 -1.75
N GLU A 125 -8.97 -6.99 -2.26
CA GLU A 125 -10.36 -6.74 -2.65
C GLU A 125 -10.81 -7.60 -3.85
N LEU A 126 -9.90 -7.88 -4.80
CA LEU A 126 -10.15 -8.83 -5.88
C LEU A 126 -10.24 -10.27 -5.35
N ALA A 127 -9.35 -10.66 -4.43
CA ALA A 127 -9.38 -11.96 -3.76
C ALA A 127 -10.72 -12.18 -3.05
N ARG A 128 -11.20 -11.19 -2.30
CA ARG A 128 -12.47 -11.23 -1.57
C ARG A 128 -13.67 -11.52 -2.48
N ARG A 129 -13.66 -10.98 -3.71
CA ARG A 129 -14.78 -11.11 -4.67
C ARG A 129 -14.67 -12.35 -5.53
N TRP A 130 -13.48 -12.65 -6.04
CA TRP A 130 -13.28 -13.71 -7.04
C TRP A 130 -12.86 -15.03 -6.40
N TYR A 131 -12.18 -14.99 -5.26
CA TYR A 131 -11.60 -16.16 -4.59
C TYR A 131 -11.81 -16.11 -3.07
N PRO A 132 -13.06 -16.15 -2.55
CA PRO A 132 -13.32 -15.99 -1.12
C PRO A 132 -12.54 -16.96 -0.22
N ARG A 133 -12.30 -18.20 -0.69
CA ARG A 133 -11.49 -19.19 0.05
C ARG A 133 -10.03 -18.75 0.23
N VAL A 134 -9.45 -18.07 -0.74
CA VAL A 134 -8.11 -17.49 -0.64
C VAL A 134 -8.14 -16.29 0.30
N TYR A 135 -9.14 -15.42 0.18
CA TYR A 135 -9.28 -14.27 1.08
C TYR A 135 -9.36 -14.69 2.57
N PHE A 136 -10.23 -15.64 2.92
CA PHE A 136 -10.39 -16.08 4.32
C PHE A 136 -9.22 -16.93 4.84
N ALA A 137 -8.31 -17.36 3.98
CA ALA A 137 -7.11 -18.10 4.36
C ALA A 137 -5.84 -17.24 4.33
N SER A 138 -5.97 -15.92 4.20
CA SER A 138 -4.83 -15.01 4.30
C SER A 138 -4.19 -15.08 5.70
N PRO A 139 -2.86 -14.95 5.82
CA PRO A 139 -2.18 -14.92 7.11
C PRO A 139 -2.75 -13.84 8.06
N GLU A 140 -2.69 -14.11 9.36
CA GLU A 140 -3.00 -13.11 10.38
C GLU A 140 -1.94 -12.00 10.36
N LYS A 141 -2.35 -10.79 10.76
CA LYS A 141 -1.46 -9.63 10.87
C LYS A 141 -0.88 -9.54 12.28
N HIS A 142 0.38 -9.14 12.37
CA HIS A 142 1.15 -9.08 13.60
C HIS A 142 1.80 -7.70 13.85
N GLY A 143 1.62 -6.73 12.93
CA GLY A 143 2.31 -5.44 12.93
C GLY A 143 1.96 -4.49 14.06
N GLY A 144 0.85 -4.72 14.78
CA GLY A 144 0.51 -3.99 16.00
C GLY A 144 0.23 -2.49 15.81
N HIS A 145 -0.09 -2.06 14.58
CA HIS A 145 -0.25 -0.65 14.21
C HIS A 145 1.04 0.17 14.39
N ARG A 146 2.20 -0.47 14.22
CA ARG A 146 3.51 0.18 14.11
C ARG A 146 3.98 0.09 12.68
N ALA A 147 4.57 1.17 12.18
CA ALA A 147 4.84 1.31 10.75
C ALA A 147 5.70 0.17 10.18
N LEU A 148 6.77 -0.24 10.86
CA LEU A 148 7.63 -1.32 10.36
C LEU A 148 6.89 -2.68 10.36
N GLY A 149 6.19 -2.98 11.44
CA GLY A 149 5.41 -4.21 11.56
C GLY A 149 4.34 -4.34 10.48
N ASP A 150 3.58 -3.26 10.25
CA ASP A 150 2.52 -3.22 9.25
C ASP A 150 3.06 -3.36 7.80
N ILE A 151 4.28 -2.88 7.53
CA ILE A 151 4.95 -3.07 6.22
C ILE A 151 5.36 -4.52 6.02
N LEU A 152 5.93 -5.17 7.03
CA LEU A 152 6.31 -6.58 6.95
C LEU A 152 5.08 -7.47 6.71
N ASP A 153 3.98 -7.19 7.42
CA ASP A 153 2.69 -7.85 7.17
C ASP A 153 2.18 -7.61 5.75
N SER A 154 2.34 -6.40 5.20
CA SER A 154 1.94 -6.06 3.83
C SER A 154 2.75 -6.86 2.79
N ILE A 155 4.04 -7.05 3.04
CA ILE A 155 4.93 -7.86 2.19
C ILE A 155 4.49 -9.32 2.21
N ASP A 156 4.25 -9.89 3.40
CA ASP A 156 3.80 -11.28 3.52
C ASP A 156 2.39 -11.50 2.95
N GLU A 157 1.49 -10.53 3.11
CA GLU A 157 0.17 -10.55 2.47
C GLU A 157 0.30 -10.58 0.94
N LEU A 158 1.20 -9.79 0.35
CA LEU A 158 1.44 -9.81 -1.09
C LEU A 158 2.12 -11.10 -1.55
N ARG A 159 3.07 -11.63 -0.78
CA ARG A 159 3.71 -12.94 -1.04
C ARG A 159 2.65 -14.06 -1.06
N TYR A 160 1.71 -14.03 -0.12
CA TYR A 160 0.58 -14.95 -0.08
C TYR A 160 -0.28 -14.86 -1.35
N TYR A 161 -0.73 -13.67 -1.72
CA TYR A 161 -1.56 -13.52 -2.93
C TYR A 161 -0.82 -13.88 -4.20
N ARG A 162 0.49 -13.59 -4.29
CA ARG A 162 1.33 -14.01 -5.41
C ARG A 162 1.32 -15.53 -5.57
N ALA A 163 1.36 -16.29 -4.47
CA ALA A 163 1.34 -17.75 -4.49
C ALA A 163 -0.06 -18.34 -4.71
N ALA A 164 -1.10 -17.69 -4.20
CA ALA A 164 -2.45 -18.25 -4.16
C ALA A 164 -3.39 -17.78 -5.29
N LEU A 165 -3.14 -16.60 -5.89
CA LEU A 165 -4.03 -16.00 -6.90
C LEU A 165 -3.41 -15.88 -8.29
N LEU A 166 -2.10 -15.64 -8.36
CA LEU A 166 -1.42 -15.44 -9.65
C LEU A 166 -1.02 -16.77 -10.25
N VAL A 167 -0.95 -16.81 -11.59
CA VAL A 167 -0.47 -18.00 -12.30
C VAL A 167 0.98 -18.25 -11.88
N PRO A 168 1.35 -19.47 -11.45
CA PRO A 168 2.72 -19.79 -11.06
C PRO A 168 3.73 -19.48 -12.16
N LEU A 169 4.89 -18.96 -11.77
CA LEU A 169 5.98 -18.70 -12.71
C LEU A 169 6.44 -20.00 -13.41
N PRO A 170 6.84 -19.94 -14.70
CA PRO A 170 7.07 -18.74 -15.50
C PRO A 170 5.79 -18.07 -16.06
N GLY A 171 4.61 -18.60 -15.75
CA GLY A 171 3.35 -18.12 -16.29
C GLY A 171 3.11 -18.60 -17.73
N PRO A 172 2.04 -18.11 -18.38
CA PRO A 172 1.73 -18.46 -19.75
C PRO A 172 2.83 -17.98 -20.71
N ASP A 173 3.18 -18.81 -21.69
CA ASP A 173 4.10 -18.38 -22.75
C ASP A 173 3.46 -17.33 -23.68
N SER A 174 4.24 -16.80 -24.62
CA SER A 174 3.76 -15.78 -25.57
C SER A 174 2.57 -16.23 -26.41
N THR A 175 2.45 -17.52 -26.71
CA THR A 175 1.34 -18.07 -27.50
C THR A 175 0.08 -18.14 -26.65
N GLN A 176 0.19 -18.67 -25.43
CA GLN A 176 -0.91 -18.77 -24.48
C GLN A 176 -1.43 -17.38 -24.07
N ALA A 177 -0.54 -16.43 -23.78
CA ALA A 177 -0.91 -15.06 -23.45
C ALA A 177 -1.67 -14.37 -24.60
N LYS A 178 -1.23 -14.55 -25.85
CA LYS A 178 -1.92 -14.01 -27.04
C LYS A 178 -3.30 -14.64 -27.25
N ALA A 179 -3.46 -15.93 -26.94
CA ALA A 179 -4.75 -16.59 -27.04
C ALA A 179 -5.76 -16.00 -26.03
N VAL A 180 -5.34 -15.79 -24.78
CA VAL A 180 -6.18 -15.10 -23.77
C VAL A 180 -6.52 -13.68 -24.23
N ALA A 181 -5.56 -12.93 -24.74
CA ALA A 181 -5.80 -11.58 -25.26
C ALA A 181 -6.85 -11.58 -26.39
N ALA A 182 -6.78 -12.53 -27.33
CA ALA A 182 -7.77 -12.66 -28.40
C ALA A 182 -9.18 -12.95 -27.87
N GLN A 183 -9.32 -13.77 -26.82
CA GLN A 183 -10.61 -14.02 -26.16
C GLN A 183 -11.18 -12.74 -25.54
N VAL A 184 -10.35 -11.97 -24.81
CA VAL A 184 -10.77 -10.70 -24.20
C VAL A 184 -11.16 -9.66 -25.26
N ILE A 185 -10.40 -9.57 -26.36
CA ILE A 185 -10.72 -8.66 -27.48
C ILE A 185 -12.08 -9.00 -28.10
N ALA A 186 -12.38 -10.29 -28.27
CA ALA A 186 -13.67 -10.74 -28.83
C ALA A 186 -14.88 -10.35 -27.95
N THR A 187 -14.69 -10.20 -26.64
CA THR A 187 -15.71 -9.75 -25.69
C THR A 187 -15.37 -8.37 -25.10
N SER A 188 -14.71 -7.51 -25.87
CA SER A 188 -14.25 -6.21 -25.37
C SER A 188 -15.41 -5.35 -24.89
N VAL A 189 -15.23 -4.72 -23.72
CA VAL A 189 -16.21 -3.79 -23.15
C VAL A 189 -16.46 -2.58 -24.04
N HIS A 190 -15.47 -2.15 -24.83
CA HIS A 190 -15.66 -1.07 -25.82
C HIS A 190 -16.61 -1.49 -26.94
N LEU A 191 -16.49 -2.74 -27.42
CA LEU A 191 -17.41 -3.26 -28.44
C LEU A 191 -18.85 -3.33 -27.92
N ALA A 192 -19.02 -3.74 -26.65
CA ALA A 192 -20.33 -3.77 -26.01
C ALA A 192 -20.92 -2.35 -25.82
N GLN A 193 -20.09 -1.35 -25.52
CA GLN A 193 -20.51 0.05 -25.44
C GLN A 193 -20.94 0.61 -26.80
N ASP A 194 -20.14 0.39 -27.85
CA ASP A 194 -20.40 0.91 -29.20
C ASP A 194 -21.66 0.27 -29.84
N ALA A 195 -21.97 -0.98 -29.48
CA ALA A 195 -23.17 -1.68 -29.91
C ALA A 195 -24.46 -1.23 -29.20
N GLY A 196 -24.36 -0.42 -28.14
CA GLY A 196 -25.49 -0.10 -27.25
C GLY A 196 -25.92 -1.26 -26.36
N ASP A 197 -25.19 -2.38 -26.39
CA ASP A 197 -25.42 -3.62 -25.66
C ASP A 197 -24.73 -3.61 -24.29
N MET A 198 -24.66 -2.45 -23.62
CA MET A 198 -24.23 -2.45 -22.22
C MET A 198 -25.16 -3.38 -21.46
N LEU A 199 -24.61 -4.55 -21.10
CA LEU A 199 -25.20 -5.62 -20.32
C LEU A 199 -26.20 -4.99 -19.36
N VAL A 200 -27.50 -5.09 -19.71
CA VAL A 200 -28.58 -4.80 -18.78
C VAL A 200 -28.24 -5.65 -17.58
N ALA A 201 -27.84 -5.01 -16.48
CA ALA A 201 -27.48 -5.73 -15.29
C ALA A 201 -28.66 -6.67 -14.99
N PRO A 202 -28.45 -7.98 -14.76
CA PRO A 202 -29.45 -8.71 -14.00
C PRO A 202 -29.71 -7.89 -12.73
N GLU A 203 -30.99 -7.78 -12.33
CA GLU A 203 -31.43 -6.96 -11.20
C GLU A 203 -30.38 -6.95 -10.07
N PRO A 204 -30.15 -5.78 -9.43
CA PRO A 204 -29.14 -5.68 -8.38
C PRO A 204 -29.36 -6.85 -7.40
N PRO A 205 -28.32 -7.64 -7.07
CA PRO A 205 -28.47 -8.74 -6.14
C PRO A 205 -29.07 -8.17 -4.85
N ALA A 206 -30.10 -8.85 -4.33
CA ALA A 206 -30.71 -8.50 -3.06
C ALA A 206 -29.58 -8.27 -2.04
N ALA A 207 -29.59 -7.09 -1.42
CA ALA A 207 -28.53 -6.61 -0.55
C ALA A 207 -28.07 -7.71 0.43
N LEU A 208 -26.76 -7.99 0.43
CA LEU A 208 -26.09 -8.77 1.47
C LEU A 208 -25.90 -7.90 2.71
#